data_AF-A0A6G2QF35-F1
#
_entry.id   AF-A0A6G2QF35-F1
#
_cell.length_a   1.000
_cell.length_b   1.000
_cell.length_c   1.000
_cell.angle_alpha   90.00
_cell.angle_beta   90.00
_cell.angle_gamma   90.00
#
_symmetry.space_group_name_H-M   'P 1'
#
loop_
_entity.id
_entity.type
_entity.pdbx_description
1 polymer ?
#
loop_
_entity_poly.entity_id
_entity_poly.type
_entity_poly.pdbx_seq_one_letter_code
_entity_poly.pdbx_strand_id
1 'polypeptide(L)'
;MILLSVSRTRRRRLGVAAAAGGLLAALLTAAPAAAIPDPGDPPADRKEVSRSDQAEAREAIESGEIPGQDEVVHSDNIRHVAHVPKDALPGTNSDLAFQGRYAFAGNYDGFRIFDISNPKAPKTVAQVLCPGSQNDISVSGDLLFLSTDSSRSDSSCNSTTQPATEKSSWEGMKVFDISDKSNPRYVAAVETACGSHTHTLVPERKNVYVYVSSYSPNAAYPDCQPPHDGISVIKVPREAPEKAALVGFPVLFPGEGADGGGNPGAPTNPGVSKTTGCHDITVLPSKDLAAGACMGDGILFSIKDPEHPKVIDRVQDNVNFAFWHSATFNQKANKVVFTDELGGGGAATCNAEIGPNRGADGIYDVVGRGDQRELVFRSYFKIPRHQADTENCVAHNGSLIPVKGRDLMVQAWYQGGVSVWDFTNSSKPKEIAYFERGPLSTDSIVTGGSWSAYYYNGYIYSNDMAKGFDVLQIDDRRTDPARWVTMRELNVQTQPDYFG
;
A
#
# COMPACT_ATOMS: atom_id res chain seq x y z
N MET A 1 17.23 -71.05 -38.29
CA MET A 1 17.11 -71.56 -36.90
C MET A 1 16.50 -70.45 -36.06
N ILE A 2 15.18 -70.27 -36.17
CA ILE A 2 14.15 -70.73 -35.22
C ILE A 2 14.41 -70.18 -33.80
N LEU A 3 13.68 -69.13 -33.48
CA LEU A 3 13.22 -68.77 -32.16
C LEU A 3 11.69 -68.55 -32.26
N LEU A 4 11.01 -68.68 -31.12
CA LEU A 4 9.56 -68.58 -30.85
C LEU A 4 8.91 -69.97 -30.85
N SER A 5 8.14 -70.41 -29.86
CA SER A 5 7.40 -69.81 -28.73
C SER A 5 6.98 -70.99 -27.81
N VAL A 6 6.46 -70.94 -26.59
CA VAL A 6 5.23 -70.32 -26.05
C VAL A 6 5.24 -70.56 -24.52
N SER A 7 4.61 -69.66 -23.78
CA SER A 7 4.40 -69.63 -22.32
C SER A 7 3.29 -70.56 -21.79
N ARG A 8 3.39 -70.94 -20.49
CA ARG A 8 2.35 -71.12 -19.42
C ARG A 8 2.75 -72.31 -18.51
N THR A 9 2.65 -72.34 -17.17
CA THR A 9 1.69 -71.72 -16.23
C THR A 9 2.11 -71.96 -14.75
N ARG A 10 1.64 -71.07 -13.86
CA ARG A 10 1.16 -71.28 -12.46
C ARG A 10 2.12 -71.48 -11.24
N ARG A 11 1.91 -70.53 -10.30
CA ARG A 11 1.63 -70.63 -8.84
C ARG A 11 2.79 -70.63 -7.84
N ARG A 12 2.84 -69.53 -7.06
CA ARG A 12 2.59 -69.36 -5.60
C ARG A 12 3.68 -68.56 -4.84
N ARG A 13 3.19 -67.42 -4.32
CA ARG A 13 3.34 -66.84 -2.97
C ARG A 13 4.60 -66.03 -2.58
N LEU A 14 4.25 -64.78 -2.20
CA LEU A 14 4.70 -63.95 -1.07
C LEU A 14 6.01 -63.17 -1.22
N GLY A 15 5.87 -61.84 -1.11
CA GLY A 15 6.96 -60.89 -0.94
C GLY A 15 6.52 -59.48 -1.33
N VAL A 16 5.89 -58.76 -0.41
CA VAL A 16 5.56 -57.33 -0.52
C VAL A 16 6.85 -56.52 -0.50
N ALA A 17 7.08 -55.64 -1.49
CA ALA A 17 7.81 -54.37 -1.31
C ALA A 17 7.77 -53.51 -2.59
N ALA A 18 7.44 -52.23 -2.39
CA ALA A 18 7.87 -51.06 -3.15
C ALA A 18 7.42 -50.91 -4.63
N ALA A 19 6.41 -50.06 -4.85
CA ALA A 19 6.44 -48.97 -5.85
C ALA A 19 5.11 -48.20 -5.82
N ALA A 20 5.03 -47.15 -5.01
CA ALA A 20 4.07 -46.07 -5.19
C ALA A 20 4.78 -44.77 -4.78
N GLY A 21 5.61 -44.27 -5.69
CA GLY A 21 6.27 -42.98 -5.58
C GLY A 21 6.25 -42.33 -6.95
N GLY A 22 5.42 -41.31 -7.12
CA GLY A 22 5.35 -40.53 -8.35
C GLY A 22 3.94 -40.08 -8.67
N LEU A 23 3.42 -39.12 -7.89
CA LEU A 23 2.48 -38.07 -8.29
C LEU A 23 2.03 -37.32 -7.04
N LEU A 24 2.85 -36.35 -6.63
CA LEU A 24 2.47 -35.26 -5.72
C LEU A 24 3.49 -34.14 -5.95
N ALA A 25 3.30 -33.41 -7.04
CA ALA A 25 3.95 -32.14 -7.28
C ALA A 25 2.86 -31.16 -7.76
N ALA A 26 2.86 -29.97 -7.17
CA ALA A 26 1.97 -28.84 -7.43
C ALA A 26 0.53 -28.95 -6.89
N LEU A 27 0.39 -29.09 -5.57
CA LEU A 27 -0.64 -28.35 -4.84
C LEU A 27 0.10 -27.22 -4.11
N LEU A 28 0.36 -26.13 -4.84
CA LEU A 28 0.59 -24.83 -4.23
C LEU A 28 -0.70 -24.52 -3.46
N THR A 29 -0.70 -24.81 -2.16
CA THR A 29 -1.67 -24.21 -1.26
C THR A 29 -1.37 -22.73 -1.32
N ALA A 30 -2.24 -21.97 -1.97
CA ALA A 30 -2.28 -20.53 -1.80
C ALA A 30 -2.54 -20.30 -0.30
N ALA A 31 -1.48 -20.10 0.47
CA ALA A 31 -1.61 -19.52 1.79
C ALA A 31 -2.30 -18.16 1.58
N PRO A 32 -3.30 -17.81 2.42
CA PRO A 32 -3.84 -16.45 2.37
C PRO A 32 -2.68 -15.47 2.49
N ALA A 33 -2.72 -14.41 1.68
CA ALA A 33 -1.75 -13.33 1.77
C ALA A 33 -1.70 -12.87 3.23
N ALA A 34 -0.54 -13.02 3.87
CA ALA A 34 -0.32 -12.42 5.18
C ALA A 34 -0.08 -10.94 4.90
N ALA A 35 -1.10 -10.11 5.13
CA ALA A 35 -0.89 -8.67 5.30
C ALA A 35 0.18 -8.44 6.37
N ILE A 36 0.85 -7.29 6.33
CA ILE A 36 1.56 -6.77 7.50
C ILE A 36 0.58 -6.92 8.69
N PRO A 37 0.98 -7.61 9.78
CA PRO A 37 0.02 -8.05 10.78
C PRO A 37 -0.84 -6.90 11.27
N ASP A 38 -2.14 -7.16 11.30
CA ASP A 38 -3.07 -6.25 11.94
C ASP A 38 -2.74 -6.17 13.44
N PRO A 39 -3.05 -5.05 14.10
CA PRO A 39 -2.62 -4.81 15.47
C PRO A 39 -3.54 -5.53 16.43
N GLY A 40 -2.98 -6.48 17.17
CA GLY A 40 -3.71 -7.46 17.95
C GLY A 40 -3.22 -8.87 17.63
N ASP A 41 -2.65 -9.05 16.44
CA ASP A 41 -1.83 -10.21 16.14
C ASP A 41 -0.53 -10.14 16.96
N PRO A 42 0.00 -11.31 17.40
CA PRO A 42 1.39 -11.36 17.84
C PRO A 42 2.29 -10.74 16.76
N PRO A 43 3.43 -10.11 17.12
CA PRO A 43 4.37 -9.61 16.12
C PRO A 43 4.60 -10.71 15.10
N ALA A 44 4.59 -10.38 13.80
CA ALA A 44 4.89 -11.37 12.75
C ALA A 44 6.13 -12.14 13.20
N ASP A 45 5.93 -13.41 13.56
CA ASP A 45 7.04 -14.27 13.90
C ASP A 45 7.98 -14.23 12.70
N ARG A 46 9.29 -14.05 12.96
CA ARG A 46 10.30 -14.18 11.91
C ARG A 46 10.01 -15.48 11.19
N LYS A 47 9.65 -15.39 9.91
CA LYS A 47 9.35 -16.57 9.15
C LYS A 47 10.71 -17.18 8.79
N GLU A 48 11.08 -18.23 9.52
CA GLU A 48 12.27 -19.02 9.19
C GLU A 48 12.12 -19.49 7.75
N VAL A 49 13.07 -19.09 6.91
CA VAL A 49 13.16 -19.55 5.53
C VAL A 49 13.89 -20.89 5.49
N SER A 50 13.75 -21.60 4.38
CA SER A 50 14.39 -22.90 4.24
C SER A 50 15.92 -22.76 4.19
N ARG A 51 16.66 -23.83 4.52
CA ARG A 51 18.13 -23.81 4.40
C ARG A 51 18.60 -23.63 2.95
N SER A 52 17.80 -24.01 1.95
CA SER A 52 18.16 -23.72 0.55
C SER A 52 18.02 -22.23 0.27
N ASP A 53 16.92 -21.61 0.71
CA ASP A 53 16.66 -20.18 0.46
C ASP A 53 17.74 -19.31 1.12
N GLN A 54 18.20 -19.69 2.32
CA GLN A 54 19.35 -19.04 2.98
C GLN A 54 20.65 -19.19 2.18
N ALA A 55 20.90 -20.37 1.61
CA ALA A 55 22.10 -20.62 0.81
C ALA A 55 22.05 -19.87 -0.53
N GLU A 56 20.90 -19.85 -1.18
CA GLU A 56 20.65 -19.10 -2.42
C GLU A 56 20.79 -17.60 -2.21
N ALA A 57 20.24 -17.05 -1.12
CA ALA A 57 20.43 -15.64 -0.78
C ALA A 57 21.92 -15.29 -0.56
N ARG A 58 22.68 -16.16 0.13
CA ARG A 58 24.12 -15.96 0.33
C ARG A 58 24.90 -16.05 -0.97
N GLU A 59 24.58 -17.00 -1.84
CA GLU A 59 25.21 -17.14 -3.16
C GLU A 59 24.90 -15.95 -4.07
N ALA A 60 23.66 -15.45 -4.04
CA ALA A 60 23.25 -14.25 -4.79
C ALA A 60 24.02 -12.99 -4.30
N ILE A 61 24.24 -12.85 -2.99
CA ILE A 61 25.08 -11.79 -2.43
C ILE A 61 26.54 -11.96 -2.87
N GLU A 62 27.11 -13.16 -2.74
CA GLU A 62 28.52 -13.42 -3.09
C GLU A 62 28.81 -13.21 -4.59
N SER A 63 27.83 -13.48 -5.45
CA SER A 63 27.91 -13.25 -6.90
C SER A 63 27.60 -11.82 -7.32
N GLY A 64 27.05 -11.00 -6.42
CA GLY A 64 26.62 -9.63 -6.70
C GLY A 64 25.33 -9.52 -7.51
N GLU A 65 24.51 -10.58 -7.55
CA GLU A 65 23.17 -10.55 -8.17
C GLU A 65 22.20 -9.69 -7.36
N ILE A 66 22.32 -9.74 -6.02
CA ILE A 66 21.61 -8.87 -5.08
C ILE A 66 22.60 -8.15 -4.15
N PRO A 67 22.21 -7.04 -3.52
CA PRO A 67 23.09 -6.32 -2.60
C PRO A 67 23.34 -7.13 -1.32
N GLY A 68 24.48 -6.90 -0.68
CA GLY A 68 24.76 -7.45 0.65
C GLY A 68 23.77 -6.96 1.72
N GLN A 69 23.76 -7.63 2.87
CA GLN A 69 22.92 -7.24 4.00
C GLN A 69 23.15 -5.78 4.38
N ASP A 70 22.07 -4.98 4.41
CA ASP A 70 22.09 -3.52 4.62
C ASP A 70 22.94 -2.70 3.61
N GLU A 71 23.44 -3.31 2.53
CA GLU A 71 24.21 -2.61 1.51
C GLU A 71 23.31 -1.63 0.75
N VAL A 72 23.72 -0.37 0.69
CA VAL A 72 23.02 0.64 -0.10
C VAL A 72 23.51 0.57 -1.54
N VAL A 73 22.60 0.30 -2.48
CA VAL A 73 22.86 0.39 -3.92
C VAL A 73 21.83 1.28 -4.59
N HIS A 74 22.24 1.93 -5.67
CA HIS A 74 21.38 2.83 -6.42
C HIS A 74 21.91 3.06 -7.83
N SER A 75 21.08 3.59 -8.72
CA SER A 75 21.52 4.06 -10.04
C SER A 75 22.32 5.37 -9.95
N ASP A 76 23.16 5.65 -10.96
CA ASP A 76 24.05 6.83 -10.99
C ASP A 76 23.35 8.19 -10.86
N ASN A 77 22.06 8.26 -11.23
CA ASN A 77 21.25 9.46 -11.30
C ASN A 77 20.38 9.70 -10.06
N ILE A 78 20.48 8.87 -9.01
CA ILE A 78 19.83 9.11 -7.72
C ILE A 78 20.84 8.93 -6.60
N ARG A 79 20.70 9.70 -5.53
CA ARG A 79 21.59 9.62 -4.37
C ARG A 79 20.83 9.71 -3.08
N HIS A 80 21.35 9.05 -2.06
CA HIS A 80 20.90 9.18 -0.69
C HIS A 80 21.49 10.45 -0.06
N VAL A 81 20.61 11.36 0.39
CA VAL A 81 20.98 12.70 0.88
C VAL A 81 21.09 12.74 2.40
N ALA A 82 20.10 12.19 3.09
CA ALA A 82 20.04 12.17 4.54
C ALA A 82 19.17 11.00 5.03
N HIS A 83 19.52 10.48 6.19
CA HIS A 83 18.74 9.49 6.92
C HIS A 83 18.51 10.00 8.34
N VAL A 84 17.26 9.94 8.81
CA VAL A 84 16.92 10.18 10.21
C VAL A 84 16.36 8.89 10.79
N PRO A 85 17.06 8.24 11.73
CA PRO A 85 16.59 6.99 12.30
C PRO A 85 15.31 7.19 13.10
N LYS A 86 14.62 6.08 13.37
CA LYS A 86 13.52 6.02 14.34
C LYS A 86 14.01 6.49 15.72
N ASP A 87 13.08 7.03 16.50
CA ASP A 87 13.36 7.61 17.81
C ASP A 87 12.32 7.13 18.83
N ALA A 88 11.45 8.01 19.35
CA ALA A 88 10.52 7.68 20.42
C ALA A 88 9.35 6.77 19.99
N LEU A 89 9.14 6.61 18.68
CA LEU A 89 8.09 5.76 18.09
C LEU A 89 8.76 4.53 17.43
N PRO A 90 8.89 3.40 18.15
CA PRO A 90 9.56 2.19 17.65
C PRO A 90 8.69 1.34 16.70
N GLY A 91 7.37 1.53 16.66
CA GLY A 91 6.44 0.83 15.78
C GLY A 91 6.68 1.07 14.30
N THR A 92 6.02 0.33 13.42
CA THR A 92 6.19 0.42 11.97
C THR A 92 5.88 1.83 11.45
N ASN A 93 6.77 2.40 10.64
CA ASN A 93 6.49 3.65 9.93
C ASN A 93 5.47 3.40 8.81
N SER A 94 4.54 4.34 8.63
CA SER A 94 3.46 4.27 7.64
C SER A 94 3.46 5.50 6.72
N ASP A 95 2.32 5.95 6.21
CA ASP A 95 2.33 6.92 5.11
C ASP A 95 2.84 8.34 5.46
N LEU A 96 3.03 9.16 4.43
CA LEU A 96 3.59 10.51 4.48
C LEU A 96 2.63 11.56 3.91
N ALA A 97 2.59 12.72 4.58
CA ALA A 97 2.00 13.94 4.05
C ALA A 97 2.97 15.12 4.13
N PHE A 98 2.73 16.18 3.35
CA PHE A 98 3.61 17.35 3.31
C PHE A 98 2.85 18.66 3.35
N GLN A 99 3.42 19.66 4.03
CA GLN A 99 2.92 21.03 4.03
C GLN A 99 4.07 22.05 4.18
N GLY A 100 4.27 22.85 3.14
CA GLY A 100 5.31 23.87 3.04
C GLY A 100 6.71 23.30 3.22
N ARG A 101 7.26 23.46 4.43
CA ARG A 101 8.59 22.97 4.82
C ARG A 101 8.53 21.77 5.74
N TYR A 102 7.35 21.17 5.92
CA TYR A 102 7.15 20.07 6.86
C TYR A 102 6.78 18.79 6.14
N ALA A 103 7.32 17.68 6.63
CA ALA A 103 6.85 16.33 6.34
C ALA A 103 6.20 15.76 7.61
N PHE A 104 5.07 15.09 7.44
CA PHE A 104 4.31 14.43 8.48
C PHE A 104 4.40 12.93 8.22
N ALA A 105 5.02 12.20 9.12
CA ALA A 105 5.28 10.77 8.98
C ALA A 105 4.43 9.98 9.96
N GLY A 106 3.55 9.16 9.42
CA GLY A 106 2.76 8.19 10.16
C GLY A 106 3.66 7.10 10.75
N ASN A 107 3.21 6.54 11.86
CA ASN A 107 3.84 5.43 12.54
C ASN A 107 2.78 4.68 13.33
N TYR A 108 2.83 3.35 13.45
CA TYR A 108 1.81 2.58 14.16
C TYR A 108 1.60 3.02 15.64
N ASP A 109 2.60 3.66 16.24
CA ASP A 109 2.53 4.24 17.58
C ASP A 109 2.07 5.71 17.61
N GLY A 110 1.99 6.41 16.48
CA GLY A 110 1.49 7.79 16.38
C GLY A 110 2.00 8.50 15.12
N PHE A 111 2.66 9.65 15.29
CA PHE A 111 3.28 10.34 14.15
C PHE A 111 4.44 11.25 14.56
N ARG A 112 5.27 11.59 13.56
CA ARG A 112 6.42 12.48 13.68
C ARG A 112 6.33 13.61 12.67
N ILE A 113 6.61 14.83 13.10
CA ILE A 113 6.69 16.00 12.22
C ILE A 113 8.15 16.37 12.03
N PHE A 114 8.57 16.47 10.78
CA PHE A 114 9.91 16.90 10.38
C PHE A 114 9.87 18.28 9.73
N ASP A 115 10.81 19.14 10.09
CA ASP A 115 11.20 20.30 9.29
C ASP A 115 12.22 19.86 8.22
N ILE A 116 11.79 19.93 6.96
CA ILE A 116 12.53 19.56 5.76
C ILE A 116 13.03 20.79 4.97
N SER A 117 13.04 21.99 5.57
CA SER A 117 13.60 23.20 4.93
C SER A 117 15.05 23.05 4.50
N ASN A 118 15.83 22.24 5.24
CA ASN A 118 17.13 21.76 4.83
C ASN A 118 17.05 20.24 4.62
N PRO A 119 16.84 19.75 3.39
CA PRO A 119 16.69 18.32 3.11
C PRO A 119 17.97 17.51 3.39
N LYS A 120 19.12 18.18 3.54
CA LYS A 120 20.39 17.53 3.95
C LYS A 120 20.51 17.30 5.46
N ALA A 121 19.64 17.94 6.24
CA ALA A 121 19.58 17.77 7.68
C ALA A 121 18.15 18.00 8.18
N PRO A 122 17.19 17.11 7.85
CA PRO A 122 15.84 17.18 8.38
C PRO A 122 15.86 17.16 9.92
N LYS A 123 14.96 17.91 10.55
CA LYS A 123 14.89 18.00 12.01
C LYS A 123 13.52 17.62 12.51
N THR A 124 13.47 16.86 13.59
CA THR A 124 12.21 16.61 14.28
C THR A 124 11.72 17.86 14.97
N VAL A 125 10.45 18.17 14.72
CA VAL A 125 9.72 19.29 15.33
C VAL A 125 8.86 18.78 16.48
N ALA A 126 8.15 17.68 16.25
CA ALA A 126 7.31 17.03 17.25
C ALA A 126 7.26 15.52 17.00
N GLN A 127 7.03 14.77 18.07
CA GLN A 127 6.67 13.36 18.07
C GLN A 127 5.45 13.20 18.97
N VAL A 128 4.39 12.61 18.45
CA VAL A 128 3.13 12.41 19.17
C VAL A 128 2.90 10.92 19.29
N LEU A 129 2.93 10.42 20.53
CA LEU A 129 2.53 9.06 20.85
C LEU A 129 0.99 9.02 20.84
N CYS A 130 0.42 8.34 19.85
CA CYS A 130 -1.00 8.10 19.74
C CYS A 130 -1.23 6.73 19.07
N PRO A 131 -1.08 5.63 19.83
CA PRO A 131 -1.22 4.31 19.26
C PRO A 131 -2.61 4.11 18.69
N GLY A 132 -2.63 3.49 17.52
CA GLY A 132 -3.82 3.24 16.73
C GLY A 132 -3.54 2.27 15.59
N SER A 133 -2.25 2.07 15.28
CA SER A 133 -1.76 1.36 14.11
C SER A 133 -2.31 1.87 12.79
N GLN A 134 -1.65 1.44 11.72
CA GLN A 134 -1.72 2.01 10.39
C GLN A 134 -1.33 3.48 10.47
N ASN A 135 -2.12 4.33 11.14
CA ASN A 135 -1.77 5.71 11.50
C ASN A 135 -1.31 6.48 10.26
N ASP A 136 -1.86 6.09 9.10
CA ASP A 136 -1.75 6.86 7.88
C ASP A 136 -2.27 8.26 8.14
N ILE A 137 -1.65 9.20 7.45
CA ILE A 137 -1.65 10.60 7.85
C ILE A 137 -1.94 11.49 6.64
N SER A 138 -2.83 12.45 6.84
CA SER A 138 -3.05 13.54 5.88
C SER A 138 -3.11 14.88 6.60
N VAL A 139 -2.89 15.96 5.88
CA VAL A 139 -3.00 17.34 6.38
C VAL A 139 -3.84 18.20 5.46
N SER A 140 -4.62 19.13 6.02
CA SER A 140 -5.28 20.18 5.24
C SER A 140 -5.39 21.46 6.04
N GLY A 141 -4.59 22.47 5.66
CA GLY A 141 -4.49 23.72 6.42
C GLY A 141 -3.97 23.45 7.83
N ASP A 142 -4.70 23.88 8.85
CA ASP A 142 -4.30 23.70 10.25
C ASP A 142 -4.76 22.35 10.84
N LEU A 143 -5.26 21.42 10.04
CA LEU A 143 -5.73 20.11 10.51
C LEU A 143 -4.83 18.97 10.01
N LEU A 144 -4.64 17.98 10.88
CA LEU A 144 -4.03 16.68 10.61
C LEU A 144 -5.08 15.59 10.90
N PHE A 145 -5.14 14.61 10.02
CA PHE A 145 -6.03 13.46 10.08
C PHE A 145 -5.16 12.22 10.27
N LEU A 146 -5.49 11.41 11.27
CA LEU A 146 -4.75 10.21 11.64
C LEU A 146 -5.71 9.03 11.72
N SER A 147 -5.48 8.06 10.84
CA SER A 147 -6.16 6.76 10.87
C SER A 147 -5.95 6.05 12.22
N THR A 148 -6.93 5.30 12.70
CA THR A 148 -6.76 4.33 13.79
C THR A 148 -7.45 3.05 13.36
N ASP A 149 -6.64 2.05 13.06
CA ASP A 149 -7.04 0.75 12.54
C ASP A 149 -6.78 -0.37 13.55
N SER A 150 -7.15 -0.11 14.80
CA SER A 150 -7.15 -1.13 15.84
C SER A 150 -8.15 -0.77 16.91
N SER A 151 -8.76 -1.82 17.46
CA SER A 151 -9.70 -1.73 18.56
C SER A 151 -9.01 -1.21 19.84
N ARG A 152 -9.47 -0.05 20.33
CA ARG A 152 -8.92 0.66 21.51
C ARG A 152 -9.94 0.75 22.63
N SER A 153 -9.48 0.91 23.87
CA SER A 153 -10.37 1.15 25.04
C SER A 153 -11.22 2.41 24.97
N ASP A 154 -10.76 3.43 24.24
CA ASP A 154 -11.39 4.72 24.06
C ASP A 154 -10.68 5.49 22.92
N SER A 155 -11.18 6.67 22.58
CA SER A 155 -10.65 7.50 21.48
C SER A 155 -9.36 8.26 21.80
N SER A 156 -8.88 8.23 23.04
CA SER A 156 -7.70 8.99 23.45
C SER A 156 -6.40 8.35 22.95
N CYS A 157 -5.34 9.16 22.92
CA CYS A 157 -3.98 8.67 22.66
C CYS A 157 -3.37 7.88 23.82
N ASN A 158 -4.02 7.84 24.98
CA ASN A 158 -3.62 7.03 26.15
C ASN A 158 -4.39 5.70 26.22
N SER A 159 -5.25 5.42 25.24
CA SER A 159 -6.03 4.18 25.18
C SER A 159 -5.13 2.96 25.15
N THR A 160 -5.68 1.81 25.55
CA THR A 160 -5.01 0.51 25.49
C THR A 160 -5.67 -0.39 24.44
N THR A 161 -4.93 -1.35 23.90
CA THR A 161 -5.48 -2.35 22.97
C THR A 161 -6.61 -3.14 23.63
N GLN A 162 -7.69 -3.35 22.89
CA GLN A 162 -8.79 -4.25 23.27
C GLN A 162 -9.08 -5.23 22.13
N PRO A 163 -9.74 -6.38 22.40
CA PRO A 163 -10.18 -7.28 21.34
C PRO A 163 -11.26 -6.61 20.48
N ALA A 164 -11.22 -6.82 19.16
CA ALA A 164 -12.27 -6.35 18.23
C ALA A 164 -13.67 -6.95 18.53
N THR A 165 -13.76 -7.99 19.36
CA THR A 165 -15.03 -8.56 19.84
C THR A 165 -15.67 -7.79 21.00
N GLU A 166 -14.94 -6.84 21.61
CA GLU A 166 -15.46 -6.00 22.69
C GLU A 166 -16.28 -4.84 22.12
N LYS A 167 -17.54 -4.71 22.53
CA LYS A 167 -18.48 -3.74 21.97
C LYS A 167 -18.18 -2.31 22.39
N SER A 168 -17.54 -2.13 23.55
CA SER A 168 -17.19 -0.80 24.05
C SER A 168 -15.92 -0.22 23.42
N SER A 169 -15.21 -1.00 22.61
CA SER A 169 -13.98 -0.55 21.97
C SER A 169 -14.26 0.57 20.96
N TRP A 170 -13.22 1.34 20.66
CA TRP A 170 -13.24 2.45 19.72
C TRP A 170 -12.16 2.28 18.65
N GLU A 171 -12.50 2.60 17.41
CA GLU A 171 -11.60 2.74 16.28
C GLU A 171 -12.17 3.75 15.26
N GLY A 172 -11.34 4.28 14.37
CA GLY A 172 -11.77 5.27 13.37
C GLY A 172 -10.79 6.41 13.18
N MET A 173 -11.29 7.63 13.03
CA MET A 173 -10.50 8.79 12.62
C MET A 173 -10.21 9.73 13.79
N LYS A 174 -8.94 10.15 13.94
CA LYS A 174 -8.53 11.21 14.88
C LYS A 174 -8.15 12.48 14.12
N VAL A 175 -8.51 13.63 14.67
CA VAL A 175 -8.19 14.95 14.10
C VAL A 175 -7.41 15.78 15.09
N PHE A 176 -6.31 16.37 14.61
CA PHE A 176 -5.45 17.26 15.38
C PHE A 176 -5.41 18.66 14.75
N ASP A 177 -5.45 19.68 15.58
CA ASP A 177 -5.02 21.04 15.22
C ASP A 177 -3.49 21.08 15.24
N ILE A 178 -2.93 21.47 14.10
CA ILE A 178 -1.50 21.61 13.85
C ILE A 178 -1.14 23.07 13.49
N SER A 179 -1.90 24.07 13.92
CA SER A 179 -1.53 25.49 13.74
C SER A 179 -0.14 25.80 14.33
N ASP A 180 0.19 25.15 15.46
CA ASP A 180 1.55 25.02 15.99
C ASP A 180 2.09 23.60 15.75
N LYS A 181 2.99 23.45 14.78
CA LYS A 181 3.59 22.15 14.44
C LYS A 181 4.43 21.55 15.56
N SER A 182 4.89 22.36 16.53
CA SER A 182 5.65 21.89 17.69
C SER A 182 4.77 21.39 18.83
N ASN A 183 3.47 21.70 18.78
CA ASN A 183 2.50 21.30 19.79
C ASN A 183 1.14 20.92 19.16
N PRO A 184 1.07 19.81 18.40
CA PRO A 184 -0.19 19.31 17.86
C PRO A 184 -1.23 19.07 18.96
N ARG A 185 -2.48 19.50 18.74
CA ARG A 185 -3.56 19.38 19.72
C ARG A 185 -4.65 18.47 19.19
N TYR A 186 -4.97 17.42 19.93
CA TYR A 186 -6.12 16.57 19.62
C TYR A 186 -7.43 17.36 19.76
N VAL A 187 -8.25 17.41 18.70
CA VAL A 187 -9.49 18.23 18.67
C VAL A 187 -10.76 17.45 18.37
N ALA A 188 -10.66 16.28 17.72
CA ALA A 188 -11.82 15.45 17.45
C ALA A 188 -11.45 13.96 17.26
N ALA A 189 -12.45 13.11 17.46
CA ALA A 189 -12.46 11.73 16.99
C ALA A 189 -13.82 11.40 16.41
N VAL A 190 -13.82 10.55 15.39
CA VAL A 190 -15.04 10.02 14.78
C VAL A 190 -14.88 8.51 14.69
N GLU A 191 -15.76 7.79 15.37
CA GLU A 191 -15.84 6.34 15.30
C GLU A 191 -16.41 5.87 13.96
N THR A 192 -15.88 4.77 13.44
CA THR A 192 -16.33 4.11 12.21
C THR A 192 -16.49 2.60 12.45
N ALA A 193 -17.34 1.94 11.67
CA ALA A 193 -17.74 0.55 11.96
C ALA A 193 -16.61 -0.49 11.83
N CYS A 194 -15.57 -0.20 11.03
CA CYS A 194 -14.44 -1.09 10.76
C CYS A 194 -13.11 -0.36 10.93
N GLY A 195 -13.07 0.63 11.83
CA GLY A 195 -11.89 1.46 12.01
C GLY A 195 -11.57 2.30 10.77
N SER A 196 -10.31 2.69 10.67
CA SER A 196 -9.79 3.49 9.57
C SER A 196 -8.42 2.96 9.20
N HIS A 197 -8.36 2.05 8.24
CA HIS A 197 -7.12 1.52 7.69
C HIS A 197 -6.36 2.66 7.00
N THR A 198 -6.82 3.08 5.83
CA THR A 198 -6.34 4.32 5.20
C THR A 198 -7.46 5.34 5.11
N HIS A 199 -7.10 6.55 4.67
CA HIS A 199 -8.08 7.58 4.42
C HIS A 199 -7.63 8.51 3.29
N THR A 200 -8.60 9.19 2.70
CA THR A 200 -8.35 10.17 1.65
C THR A 200 -9.15 11.43 1.88
N LEU A 201 -8.51 12.59 1.73
CA LEU A 201 -9.21 13.86 1.87
C LEU A 201 -9.87 14.26 0.56
N VAL A 202 -11.14 14.68 0.62
CA VAL A 202 -11.86 15.38 -0.43
C VAL A 202 -12.10 16.82 0.07
N PRO A 203 -11.11 17.71 -0.09
CA PRO A 203 -11.16 19.03 0.50
C PRO A 203 -12.16 19.94 -0.23
N GLU A 204 -13.02 20.60 0.53
CA GLU A 204 -13.83 21.73 0.07
C GLU A 204 -13.43 23.02 0.80
N ARG A 205 -14.06 24.13 0.40
CA ARG A 205 -13.79 25.45 0.98
C ARG A 205 -14.10 25.52 2.47
N LYS A 206 -15.25 25.00 2.92
CA LYS A 206 -15.70 25.10 4.32
C LYS A 206 -15.46 23.83 5.12
N ASN A 207 -15.43 22.69 4.44
CA ASN A 207 -15.31 21.38 5.06
C ASN A 207 -14.17 20.62 4.42
N VAL A 208 -13.63 19.65 5.14
CA VAL A 208 -12.85 18.56 4.58
C VAL A 208 -13.72 17.32 4.71
N TYR A 209 -14.05 16.69 3.57
CA TYR A 209 -14.60 15.35 3.59
C TYR A 209 -13.46 14.35 3.68
N VAL A 210 -13.67 13.26 4.40
CA VAL A 210 -12.70 12.19 4.53
C VAL A 210 -13.39 10.90 4.12
N TYR A 211 -12.83 10.24 3.11
CA TYR A 211 -13.20 8.89 2.74
C TYR A 211 -12.31 7.96 3.54
N VAL A 212 -12.91 7.23 4.46
CA VAL A 212 -12.23 6.24 5.29
C VAL A 212 -12.36 4.90 4.59
N SER A 213 -11.19 4.34 4.27
CA SER A 213 -11.02 3.01 3.69
C SER A 213 -10.79 2.02 4.83
N SER A 214 -11.63 1.00 4.88
CA SER A 214 -11.60 -0.05 5.90
C SER A 214 -12.12 -1.35 5.29
N TYR A 215 -11.68 -2.48 5.82
CA TYR A 215 -12.06 -3.82 5.35
C TYR A 215 -11.98 -4.84 6.50
N SER A 216 -11.92 -6.14 6.18
CA SER A 216 -11.86 -7.25 7.16
C SER A 216 -13.11 -7.40 8.06
N PRO A 217 -14.35 -7.34 7.51
CA PRO A 217 -15.54 -7.61 8.30
C PRO A 217 -15.60 -9.04 8.82
N ASN A 218 -16.12 -9.20 10.04
CA ASN A 218 -16.27 -10.48 10.70
C ASN A 218 -17.60 -10.56 11.45
N ALA A 219 -18.35 -11.64 11.24
CA ALA A 219 -19.63 -11.84 11.90
C ALA A 219 -19.53 -11.92 13.44
N ALA A 220 -18.35 -12.19 13.99
CA ALA A 220 -18.08 -12.17 15.43
C ALA A 220 -17.83 -10.76 15.99
N TYR A 221 -17.53 -9.76 15.15
CA TYR A 221 -17.22 -8.40 15.61
C TYR A 221 -18.51 -7.59 15.73
N PRO A 222 -18.78 -6.93 16.86
CA PRO A 222 -20.06 -6.28 17.09
C PRO A 222 -20.25 -4.97 16.31
N ASP A 223 -19.18 -4.45 15.66
CA ASP A 223 -19.21 -3.25 14.81
C ASP A 223 -19.00 -3.61 13.34
N CYS A 224 -17.86 -4.22 12.99
CA CYS A 224 -17.47 -4.51 11.62
C CYS A 224 -18.12 -5.80 11.06
N GLN A 225 -19.43 -5.76 10.79
CA GLN A 225 -20.21 -6.90 10.29
C GLN A 225 -20.18 -7.02 8.75
N PRO A 226 -20.19 -8.25 8.19
CA PRO A 226 -20.26 -8.46 6.73
C PRO A 226 -21.70 -8.33 6.18
N PRO A 227 -21.87 -7.88 4.91
CA PRO A 227 -20.83 -7.30 4.05
C PRO A 227 -20.52 -5.85 4.48
N HIS A 228 -19.28 -5.41 4.29
CA HIS A 228 -18.90 -4.00 4.52
C HIS A 228 -19.04 -3.20 3.23
N ASP A 229 -18.31 -3.55 2.16
CA ASP A 229 -18.58 -3.19 0.74
C ASP A 229 -18.70 -1.68 0.40
N GLY A 230 -18.36 -0.82 1.35
CA GLY A 230 -18.55 0.62 1.27
C GLY A 230 -17.39 1.38 1.87
N ILE A 231 -17.61 2.68 2.06
CA ILE A 231 -16.66 3.58 2.73
C ILE A 231 -17.39 4.43 3.74
N SER A 232 -16.71 4.77 4.84
CA SER A 232 -17.24 5.75 5.77
C SER A 232 -16.90 7.15 5.28
N VAL A 233 -17.90 8.04 5.21
CA VAL A 233 -17.71 9.44 4.81
C VAL A 233 -17.83 10.33 6.03
N ILE A 234 -16.72 10.95 6.43
CA ILE A 234 -16.66 11.89 7.54
C ILE A 234 -16.65 13.31 6.99
N LYS A 235 -17.37 14.21 7.63
CA LYS A 235 -17.34 15.65 7.34
C LYS A 235 -16.69 16.38 8.50
N VAL A 236 -15.64 17.14 8.22
CA VAL A 236 -14.91 17.95 9.22
C VAL A 236 -15.02 19.42 8.87
N PRO A 237 -15.79 20.23 9.63
CA PRO A 237 -15.84 21.67 9.44
C PRO A 237 -14.50 22.32 9.78
N ARG A 238 -13.92 23.12 8.88
CA ARG A 238 -12.57 23.70 9.08
C ARG A 238 -12.49 24.64 10.28
N GLU A 239 -13.55 25.41 10.55
CA GLU A 239 -13.62 26.39 11.64
C GLU A 239 -14.15 25.79 12.96
N ALA A 240 -14.60 24.53 12.94
CA ALA A 240 -15.19 23.83 14.09
C ALA A 240 -14.91 22.32 13.97
N PRO A 241 -13.63 21.91 13.98
CA PRO A 241 -13.24 20.51 13.77
C PRO A 241 -13.80 19.57 14.83
N GLU A 242 -14.12 20.07 16.03
CA GLU A 242 -14.79 19.30 17.10
C GLU A 242 -16.19 18.81 16.74
N LYS A 243 -16.77 19.33 15.65
CA LYS A 243 -18.06 18.88 15.08
C LYS A 243 -17.89 17.86 13.97
N ALA A 244 -16.69 17.30 13.80
CA ALA A 244 -16.47 16.20 12.87
C ALA A 244 -17.46 15.07 13.13
N ALA A 245 -18.07 14.55 12.07
CA ALA A 245 -19.06 13.49 12.19
C ALA A 245 -19.09 12.60 10.94
N LEU A 246 -19.45 11.33 11.15
CA LEU A 246 -19.82 10.42 10.08
C LEU A 246 -21.14 10.93 9.46
N VAL A 247 -21.12 11.23 8.16
CA VAL A 247 -22.28 11.76 7.42
C VAL A 247 -22.88 10.75 6.46
N GLY A 248 -22.19 9.65 6.17
CA GLY A 248 -22.72 8.59 5.33
C GLY A 248 -21.84 7.35 5.29
N PHE A 249 -22.44 6.27 4.78
CA PHE A 249 -21.75 5.03 4.44
C PHE A 249 -22.19 4.56 3.04
N PRO A 250 -21.65 5.14 1.96
CA PRO A 250 -21.96 4.73 0.59
C PRO A 250 -21.45 3.31 0.32
N VAL A 251 -22.36 2.43 -0.11
CA VAL A 251 -22.01 1.09 -0.59
C VAL A 251 -21.48 1.20 -2.01
N LEU A 252 -20.21 0.84 -2.21
CA LEU A 252 -19.53 0.90 -3.51
C LEU A 252 -19.78 -0.37 -4.33
N PHE A 253 -20.05 -1.50 -3.66
CA PHE A 253 -20.29 -2.80 -4.26
C PHE A 253 -21.65 -3.36 -3.85
N PRO A 254 -22.78 -2.83 -4.38
CA PRO A 254 -24.10 -3.34 -4.02
C PRO A 254 -24.26 -4.81 -4.45
N GLY A 255 -24.68 -5.66 -3.53
CA GLY A 255 -24.97 -7.07 -3.76
C GLY A 255 -25.76 -7.68 -2.60
N GLU A 256 -26.23 -8.92 -2.78
CA GLU A 256 -27.01 -9.65 -1.77
C GLU A 256 -26.12 -10.61 -0.96
N GLY A 257 -26.50 -10.84 0.30
CA GLY A 257 -25.83 -11.79 1.18
C GLY A 257 -24.55 -11.26 1.84
N ALA A 258 -23.87 -12.12 2.59
CA ALA A 258 -22.67 -11.77 3.37
C ALA A 258 -21.41 -11.53 2.50
N ASP A 259 -21.49 -11.84 1.21
CA ASP A 259 -20.41 -11.65 0.24
C ASP A 259 -20.53 -10.35 -0.55
N GLY A 260 -21.70 -9.70 -0.49
CA GLY A 260 -21.93 -8.42 -1.13
C GLY A 260 -21.78 -8.44 -2.65
N GLY A 261 -21.42 -7.31 -3.25
CA GLY A 261 -21.36 -7.15 -4.71
C GLY A 261 -19.94 -7.28 -5.29
N GLY A 262 -18.94 -7.36 -4.42
CA GLY A 262 -17.51 -7.36 -4.73
C GLY A 262 -17.00 -8.64 -5.40
N ASN A 263 -15.70 -8.70 -5.68
CA ASN A 263 -15.04 -9.93 -6.10
C ASN A 263 -15.16 -10.96 -4.97
N PRO A 264 -15.71 -12.16 -5.22
CA PRO A 264 -15.90 -13.15 -4.16
C PRO A 264 -14.58 -13.76 -3.66
N GLY A 265 -13.46 -13.57 -4.37
CA GLY A 265 -12.19 -14.24 -4.07
C GLY A 265 -12.31 -15.77 -4.16
N ALA A 266 -11.48 -16.49 -3.40
CA ALA A 266 -11.50 -17.96 -3.38
C ALA A 266 -12.80 -18.53 -2.77
N PRO A 267 -13.31 -19.69 -3.24
CA PRO A 267 -12.72 -20.57 -4.25
C PRO A 267 -13.02 -20.16 -5.70
N THR A 268 -13.87 -19.16 -5.93
CA THR A 268 -14.29 -18.73 -7.27
C THR A 268 -13.14 -18.16 -8.09
N ASN A 269 -12.33 -17.30 -7.48
CA ASN A 269 -11.11 -16.71 -8.03
C ASN A 269 -9.93 -17.02 -7.10
N PRO A 270 -9.34 -18.24 -7.17
CA PRO A 270 -8.25 -18.64 -6.30
C PRO A 270 -7.04 -17.71 -6.42
N GLY A 271 -6.48 -17.30 -5.28
CA GLY A 271 -5.33 -16.39 -5.24
C GLY A 271 -5.67 -14.90 -5.31
N VAL A 272 -6.96 -14.55 -5.41
CA VAL A 272 -7.47 -13.18 -5.36
C VAL A 272 -8.20 -12.96 -4.04
N SER A 273 -7.97 -11.80 -3.42
CA SER A 273 -8.67 -11.40 -2.21
C SER A 273 -10.14 -11.09 -2.48
N LYS A 274 -11.00 -11.47 -1.53
CA LYS A 274 -12.41 -11.06 -1.54
C LYS A 274 -12.47 -9.55 -1.34
N THR A 275 -13.26 -8.87 -2.15
CA THR A 275 -13.58 -7.45 -1.94
C THR A 275 -14.51 -7.34 -0.75
N THR A 276 -14.05 -6.64 0.28
CA THR A 276 -14.86 -6.33 1.46
C THR A 276 -14.84 -4.84 1.80
N GLY A 277 -14.13 -4.04 1.03
CA GLY A 277 -13.93 -2.62 1.23
C GLY A 277 -12.81 -2.13 0.31
N CYS A 278 -12.61 -0.82 0.27
CA CYS A 278 -11.43 -0.28 -0.39
C CYS A 278 -10.23 -0.29 0.55
N HIS A 279 -9.05 -0.62 0.03
CA HIS A 279 -7.79 -0.49 0.76
C HIS A 279 -7.32 0.96 0.67
N ASP A 280 -7.00 1.44 -0.53
CA ASP A 280 -6.75 2.86 -0.80
C ASP A 280 -7.71 3.43 -1.83
N ILE A 281 -8.02 4.71 -1.61
CA ILE A 281 -8.69 5.57 -2.58
C ILE A 281 -7.72 6.68 -2.96
N THR A 282 -7.73 7.06 -4.21
CA THR A 282 -7.07 8.29 -4.66
C THR A 282 -8.06 9.16 -5.37
N VAL A 283 -8.14 10.42 -4.96
CA VAL A 283 -9.02 11.43 -5.54
C VAL A 283 -8.21 12.45 -6.33
N LEU A 284 -8.83 12.93 -7.40
CA LEU A 284 -8.37 14.07 -8.18
C LEU A 284 -9.48 15.13 -8.15
N PRO A 285 -9.51 16.00 -7.11
CA PRO A 285 -10.62 16.92 -6.88
C PRO A 285 -10.85 17.88 -8.06
N SER A 286 -9.81 18.26 -8.79
CA SER A 286 -9.92 19.13 -9.98
C SER A 286 -10.72 18.52 -11.14
N LYS A 287 -11.06 17.22 -11.07
CA LYS A 287 -11.83 16.47 -12.08
C LYS A 287 -13.10 15.84 -11.54
N ASP A 288 -13.43 16.02 -10.26
CA ASP A 288 -14.51 15.32 -9.58
C ASP A 288 -14.42 13.79 -9.73
N LEU A 289 -13.19 13.23 -9.74
CA LEU A 289 -12.93 11.80 -9.95
C LEU A 289 -12.16 11.19 -8.79
N ALA A 290 -12.39 9.90 -8.58
CA ALA A 290 -11.64 9.04 -7.68
C ALA A 290 -11.42 7.65 -8.30
N ALA A 291 -10.32 7.02 -7.92
CA ALA A 291 -10.03 5.63 -8.20
C ALA A 291 -9.84 4.90 -6.88
N GLY A 292 -10.49 3.75 -6.72
CA GLY A 292 -10.40 2.91 -5.53
C GLY A 292 -9.76 1.57 -5.86
N ALA A 293 -8.77 1.17 -5.08
CA ALA A 293 -8.20 -0.16 -5.10
C ALA A 293 -8.80 -0.91 -3.91
N CYS A 294 -9.62 -1.93 -4.18
CA CYS A 294 -10.56 -2.47 -3.22
C CYS A 294 -10.43 -3.97 -3.03
N MET A 295 -9.21 -4.38 -2.68
CA MET A 295 -8.78 -5.76 -2.42
C MET A 295 -8.91 -6.69 -3.63
N GLY A 296 -10.12 -6.95 -4.13
CA GLY A 296 -10.37 -7.80 -5.30
C GLY A 296 -10.82 -7.04 -6.56
N ASP A 297 -11.02 -5.72 -6.46
CA ASP A 297 -11.53 -4.87 -7.52
C ASP A 297 -10.79 -3.54 -7.65
N GLY A 298 -10.63 -3.06 -8.87
CA GLY A 298 -10.31 -1.65 -9.16
C GLY A 298 -11.57 -0.92 -9.60
N ILE A 299 -11.84 0.27 -9.06
CA ILE A 299 -13.00 1.08 -9.44
C ILE A 299 -12.60 2.50 -9.85
N LEU A 300 -13.39 3.08 -10.74
CA LEU A 300 -13.41 4.50 -11.04
C LEU A 300 -14.76 5.07 -10.59
N PHE A 301 -14.77 6.18 -9.87
CA PHE A 301 -16.01 6.76 -9.36
C PHE A 301 -15.99 8.29 -9.32
N SER A 302 -17.18 8.87 -9.37
CA SER A 302 -17.42 10.32 -9.29
C SER A 302 -17.46 10.76 -7.84
N ILE A 303 -16.86 11.91 -7.55
CA ILE A 303 -16.88 12.59 -6.24
C ILE A 303 -17.49 13.99 -6.33
N LYS A 304 -18.28 14.24 -7.39
CA LYS A 304 -18.96 15.52 -7.60
C LYS A 304 -19.87 15.91 -6.43
N ASP A 305 -20.47 14.91 -5.79
CA ASP A 305 -21.08 15.04 -4.47
C ASP A 305 -20.23 14.21 -3.51
N PRO A 306 -19.39 14.85 -2.67
CA PRO A 306 -18.54 14.12 -1.74
C PRO A 306 -19.32 13.23 -0.76
N GLU A 307 -20.56 13.57 -0.40
CA GLU A 307 -21.37 12.77 0.53
C GLU A 307 -21.98 11.53 -0.15
N HIS A 308 -22.10 11.56 -1.48
CA HIS A 308 -22.74 10.51 -2.28
C HIS A 308 -21.91 10.16 -3.53
N PRO A 309 -20.71 9.58 -3.35
CA PRO A 309 -19.89 9.13 -4.47
C PRO A 309 -20.62 8.08 -5.31
N LYS A 310 -20.31 8.04 -6.60
CA LYS A 310 -20.97 7.15 -7.57
C LYS A 310 -19.96 6.39 -8.40
N VAL A 311 -19.96 5.05 -8.29
CA VAL A 311 -19.15 4.18 -9.15
C VAL A 311 -19.53 4.36 -10.61
N ILE A 312 -18.51 4.58 -11.44
CA ILE A 312 -18.60 4.78 -12.89
C ILE A 312 -18.23 3.49 -13.61
N ASP A 313 -17.10 2.90 -13.23
CA ASP A 313 -16.58 1.69 -13.84
C ASP A 313 -15.84 0.82 -12.83
N ARG A 314 -15.71 -0.47 -13.15
CA ARG A 314 -15.11 -1.49 -12.31
C ARG A 314 -14.36 -2.49 -13.16
N VAL A 315 -13.15 -2.85 -12.73
CA VAL A 315 -12.29 -3.85 -13.35
C VAL A 315 -11.84 -4.89 -12.34
N GLN A 316 -11.56 -6.08 -12.86
CA GLN A 316 -10.94 -7.18 -12.13
C GLN A 316 -9.80 -7.75 -12.97
N ASP A 317 -8.82 -8.30 -12.28
CA ASP A 317 -7.75 -9.10 -12.87
C ASP A 317 -7.58 -10.33 -11.99
N ASN A 318 -8.36 -11.37 -12.30
CA ASN A 318 -8.38 -12.60 -11.52
C ASN A 318 -7.25 -13.57 -11.89
N VAL A 319 -6.27 -13.11 -12.67
CA VAL A 319 -5.12 -13.91 -13.12
C VAL A 319 -3.84 -13.42 -12.48
N ASN A 320 -3.60 -12.11 -12.49
CA ASN A 320 -2.32 -11.55 -12.04
C ASN A 320 -2.42 -10.81 -10.70
N PHE A 321 -3.51 -10.09 -10.45
CA PHE A 321 -3.70 -9.34 -9.20
C PHE A 321 -4.19 -10.25 -8.09
N ALA A 322 -3.54 -10.18 -6.93
CA ALA A 322 -3.97 -10.84 -5.71
C ALA A 322 -4.65 -9.86 -4.74
N PHE A 323 -4.13 -8.64 -4.63
CA PHE A 323 -4.61 -7.63 -3.70
C PHE A 323 -4.51 -6.23 -4.32
N TRP A 324 -5.65 -5.68 -4.76
CA TRP A 324 -5.77 -4.31 -5.22
C TRP A 324 -5.55 -3.35 -4.05
N HIS A 325 -4.33 -2.82 -3.97
CA HIS A 325 -3.82 -2.07 -2.83
C HIS A 325 -4.06 -0.57 -2.98
N SER A 326 -3.47 0.05 -4.00
CA SER A 326 -3.50 1.50 -4.23
C SER A 326 -3.79 1.88 -5.67
N ALA A 327 -4.17 3.14 -5.88
CA ALA A 327 -4.44 3.71 -7.19
C ALA A 327 -3.73 5.05 -7.35
N THR A 328 -3.35 5.44 -8.56
CA THR A 328 -2.75 6.75 -8.83
C THR A 328 -3.14 7.22 -10.22
N PHE A 329 -3.82 8.37 -10.33
CA PHE A 329 -4.06 8.96 -11.66
C PHE A 329 -2.76 9.55 -12.19
N ASN A 330 -2.66 9.62 -13.52
CA ASN A 330 -1.80 10.62 -14.13
C ASN A 330 -2.45 12.01 -14.12
N GLN A 331 -1.67 13.06 -14.38
CA GLN A 331 -2.13 14.46 -14.30
C GLN A 331 -3.34 14.80 -15.17
N LYS A 332 -3.47 14.12 -16.31
CA LYS A 332 -4.55 14.36 -17.26
C LYS A 332 -5.83 13.60 -16.91
N ALA A 333 -5.81 12.76 -15.87
CA ALA A 333 -6.89 11.86 -15.51
C ALA A 333 -7.30 10.94 -16.69
N ASN A 334 -6.35 10.60 -17.55
CA ASN A 334 -6.57 9.70 -18.68
C ASN A 334 -5.85 8.35 -18.51
N LYS A 335 -5.23 8.13 -17.35
CA LYS A 335 -4.65 6.86 -16.92
C LYS A 335 -4.81 6.70 -15.41
N VAL A 336 -4.92 5.45 -14.97
CA VAL A 336 -4.81 5.03 -13.57
C VAL A 336 -3.77 3.92 -13.49
N VAL A 337 -2.85 4.04 -12.56
CA VAL A 337 -1.98 2.96 -12.12
C VAL A 337 -2.63 2.33 -10.89
N PHE A 338 -2.94 1.04 -10.95
CA PHE A 338 -3.36 0.26 -9.78
C PHE A 338 -2.21 -0.62 -9.34
N THR A 339 -2.06 -0.83 -8.04
CA THR A 339 -0.95 -1.58 -7.44
C THR A 339 -1.45 -2.90 -6.89
N ASP A 340 -0.79 -4.02 -7.25
CA ASP A 340 -1.02 -5.33 -6.65
C ASP A 340 -0.03 -5.59 -5.51
N GLU A 341 -0.54 -5.66 -4.28
CA GLU A 341 0.26 -6.01 -3.10
C GLU A 341 0.19 -7.51 -2.81
N LEU A 342 0.61 -8.30 -3.80
CA LEU A 342 0.75 -9.74 -3.65
C LEU A 342 1.54 -10.09 -2.37
N GLY A 343 0.97 -11.00 -1.57
CA GLY A 343 1.61 -11.45 -0.34
C GLY A 343 1.57 -10.41 0.79
N GLY A 344 0.74 -9.36 0.66
CA GLY A 344 0.39 -8.43 1.74
C GLY A 344 1.57 -7.66 2.30
N GLY A 345 2.57 -7.38 1.46
CA GLY A 345 3.78 -6.66 1.86
C GLY A 345 4.76 -7.47 2.71
N GLY A 346 4.42 -8.69 3.15
CA GLY A 346 5.27 -9.54 4.00
C GLY A 346 6.02 -10.65 3.26
N ALA A 347 5.70 -10.91 1.99
CA ALA A 347 6.28 -12.02 1.23
C ALA A 347 7.37 -11.59 0.24
N ALA A 348 8.28 -12.51 -0.08
CA ALA A 348 9.23 -12.34 -1.17
C ALA A 348 8.52 -12.56 -2.51
N THR A 349 8.22 -11.46 -3.22
CA THR A 349 7.52 -11.55 -4.50
C THR A 349 8.30 -10.99 -5.68
N CYS A 350 9.45 -10.35 -5.46
CA CYS A 350 10.31 -9.83 -6.52
C CYS A 350 11.36 -10.87 -6.94
N ASN A 351 10.94 -12.03 -7.42
CA ASN A 351 11.83 -13.10 -7.87
C ASN A 351 11.36 -13.72 -9.20
N ALA A 352 12.19 -14.60 -9.75
CA ALA A 352 11.93 -15.23 -11.05
C ALA A 352 10.68 -16.12 -11.06
N GLU A 353 10.34 -16.75 -9.92
CA GLU A 353 9.19 -17.66 -9.81
C GLU A 353 7.86 -16.90 -9.92
N ILE A 354 7.74 -15.76 -9.23
CA ILE A 354 6.53 -14.92 -9.31
C ILE A 354 6.44 -14.21 -10.67
N GLY A 355 7.59 -13.85 -11.24
CA GLY A 355 7.68 -13.23 -12.54
C GLY A 355 7.20 -11.77 -12.57
N PRO A 356 7.07 -11.19 -13.79
CA PRO A 356 6.97 -9.75 -13.96
C PRO A 356 5.55 -9.17 -13.84
N ASN A 357 4.51 -10.01 -13.84
CA ASN A 357 3.12 -9.55 -13.94
C ASN A 357 2.34 -9.58 -12.62
N ARG A 358 2.82 -10.30 -11.61
CA ARG A 358 2.17 -10.45 -10.30
C ARG A 358 2.95 -9.66 -9.25
N GLY A 359 2.27 -9.10 -8.25
CA GLY A 359 2.91 -8.18 -7.31
C GLY A 359 3.47 -6.95 -8.02
N ALA A 360 2.73 -6.47 -9.03
CA ALA A 360 3.14 -5.48 -10.00
C ALA A 360 2.08 -4.37 -10.11
N ASP A 361 2.44 -3.25 -10.69
CA ASP A 361 1.45 -2.23 -11.06
C ASP A 361 0.75 -2.60 -12.36
N GLY A 362 -0.56 -2.43 -12.42
CA GLY A 362 -1.39 -2.51 -13.61
C GLY A 362 -1.72 -1.10 -14.13
N ILE A 363 -1.42 -0.84 -15.40
CA ILE A 363 -1.64 0.47 -16.02
C ILE A 363 -2.89 0.40 -16.88
N TYR A 364 -3.86 1.27 -16.58
CA TYR A 364 -5.14 1.36 -17.26
C TYR A 364 -5.27 2.74 -17.90
N ASP A 365 -5.66 2.80 -19.16
CA ASP A 365 -6.12 4.05 -19.77
C ASP A 365 -7.58 4.30 -19.34
N VAL A 366 -7.91 5.57 -19.07
CA VAL A 366 -9.31 5.99 -18.88
C VAL A 366 -9.82 6.53 -20.22
N VAL A 367 -10.70 5.77 -20.86
CA VAL A 367 -11.37 6.17 -22.11
C VAL A 367 -12.77 6.67 -21.83
N GLY A 368 -13.44 7.29 -22.81
CA GLY A 368 -14.77 7.83 -22.63
C GLY A 368 -14.82 9.15 -21.84
N ARG A 369 -16.02 9.57 -21.43
CA ARG A 369 -16.26 10.85 -20.72
C ARG A 369 -17.44 10.74 -19.76
N GLY A 370 -17.44 11.58 -18.72
CA GLY A 370 -18.50 11.60 -17.72
C GLY A 370 -18.69 10.24 -17.07
N ASP A 371 -19.94 9.77 -17.03
CA ASP A 371 -20.36 8.48 -16.49
C ASP A 371 -20.24 7.33 -17.53
N GLN A 372 -19.62 7.59 -18.68
CA GLN A 372 -19.31 6.60 -19.72
C GLN A 372 -17.80 6.37 -19.82
N ARG A 373 -17.06 6.66 -18.74
CA ARG A 373 -15.63 6.37 -18.69
C ARG A 373 -15.43 4.90 -18.41
N GLU A 374 -14.40 4.34 -19.01
CA GLU A 374 -14.02 2.93 -18.84
C GLU A 374 -12.51 2.84 -18.61
N LEU A 375 -12.12 1.90 -17.76
CA LEU A 375 -10.74 1.50 -17.47
C LEU A 375 -10.32 0.40 -18.45
N VAL A 376 -9.34 0.71 -19.29
CA VAL A 376 -8.82 -0.22 -20.30
C VAL A 376 -7.39 -0.61 -19.97
N PHE A 377 -7.19 -1.87 -19.57
CA PHE A 377 -5.87 -2.41 -19.25
C PHE A 377 -4.88 -2.27 -20.42
N ARG A 378 -3.63 -1.94 -20.13
CA ARG A 378 -2.57 -1.75 -21.13
C ARG A 378 -1.34 -2.62 -20.91
N SER A 379 -0.76 -2.59 -19.71
CA SER A 379 0.44 -3.36 -19.38
C SER A 379 0.68 -3.38 -17.88
N TYR A 380 1.64 -4.20 -17.46
CA TYR A 380 2.15 -4.20 -16.10
C TYR A 380 3.50 -3.48 -16.01
N PHE A 381 3.80 -2.95 -14.83
CA PHE A 381 5.14 -2.52 -14.43
C PHE A 381 5.55 -3.23 -13.15
N LYS A 382 6.73 -3.86 -13.17
CA LYS A 382 7.41 -4.37 -12.00
C LYS A 382 8.87 -3.95 -12.08
N ILE A 383 9.50 -3.71 -10.92
CA ILE A 383 10.94 -3.44 -10.90
C ILE A 383 11.70 -4.59 -11.59
N PRO A 384 12.74 -4.29 -12.37
CA PRO A 384 13.50 -5.30 -13.10
C PRO A 384 14.51 -6.05 -12.23
N ARG A 385 14.68 -5.61 -10.96
CA ARG A 385 15.62 -6.18 -10.01
C ARG A 385 14.94 -7.30 -9.22
N HIS A 386 15.59 -8.47 -9.17
CA HIS A 386 15.20 -9.51 -8.25
C HIS A 386 15.75 -9.22 -6.85
N GLN A 387 15.04 -9.69 -5.83
CA GLN A 387 15.44 -9.64 -4.42
C GLN A 387 15.56 -11.06 -3.89
N ALA A 388 16.19 -11.25 -2.73
CA ALA A 388 16.26 -12.57 -2.12
C ALA A 388 14.87 -13.07 -1.69
N ASP A 389 14.73 -14.39 -1.60
CA ASP A 389 13.56 -15.01 -0.97
C ASP A 389 13.50 -14.79 0.56
N THR A 390 14.52 -14.11 1.11
CA THR A 390 14.59 -13.62 2.50
C THR A 390 14.09 -12.19 2.67
N GLU A 391 13.64 -11.54 1.60
CA GLU A 391 13.22 -10.14 1.59
C GLU A 391 11.77 -9.98 1.18
N ASN A 392 10.99 -9.21 1.96
CA ASN A 392 9.68 -8.79 1.50
C ASN A 392 9.81 -7.73 0.40
N CYS A 393 9.20 -7.99 -0.75
CA CYS A 393 9.25 -7.06 -1.88
C CYS A 393 7.99 -7.21 -2.72
N VAL A 394 7.29 -6.11 -2.94
CA VAL A 394 6.11 -5.99 -3.80
C VAL A 394 5.83 -4.50 -4.08
N ALA A 395 5.09 -4.20 -5.14
CA ALA A 395 4.66 -2.85 -5.47
C ALA A 395 3.86 -2.23 -4.31
N HIS A 396 4.14 -0.98 -3.96
CA HIS A 396 3.43 -0.28 -2.88
C HIS A 396 3.28 1.23 -3.19
N ASN A 397 3.06 2.06 -2.18
CA ASN A 397 2.70 3.46 -2.33
C ASN A 397 3.74 4.33 -3.07
N GLY A 398 3.26 5.16 -4.00
CA GLY A 398 4.08 6.09 -4.77
C GLY A 398 3.33 7.34 -5.21
N SER A 399 4.06 8.29 -5.78
CA SER A 399 3.52 9.59 -6.22
C SER A 399 4.07 10.00 -7.58
N LEU A 400 3.36 10.89 -8.26
CA LEU A 400 3.83 11.47 -9.51
C LEU A 400 5.01 12.41 -9.28
N ILE A 401 5.96 12.39 -10.21
CA ILE A 401 6.96 13.44 -10.37
C ILE A 401 6.40 14.45 -11.38
N PRO A 402 6.10 15.71 -10.98
CA PRO A 402 5.34 16.65 -11.81
C PRO A 402 6.18 17.22 -12.95
N VAL A 403 6.18 16.54 -14.09
CA VAL A 403 6.82 16.99 -15.33
C VAL A 403 5.78 17.16 -16.41
N LYS A 404 5.62 18.38 -16.92
CA LYS A 404 4.59 18.69 -17.93
C LYS A 404 4.76 17.82 -19.18
N GLY A 405 3.71 17.10 -19.53
CA GLY A 405 3.69 16.23 -20.72
C GLY A 405 4.35 14.86 -20.53
N ARG A 406 4.76 14.51 -19.31
CA ARG A 406 5.29 13.20 -18.96
C ARG A 406 4.49 12.62 -17.80
N ASP A 407 4.38 11.30 -17.80
CA ASP A 407 3.81 10.55 -16.68
C ASP A 407 4.96 9.78 -16.03
N LEU A 408 5.51 10.34 -14.96
CA LEU A 408 6.63 9.81 -14.19
C LEU A 408 6.18 9.58 -12.76
N MET A 409 6.64 8.51 -12.14
CA MET A 409 6.29 8.14 -10.77
C MET A 409 7.55 7.75 -9.99
N VAL A 410 7.56 8.09 -8.70
CA VAL A 410 8.43 7.50 -7.70
C VAL A 410 7.59 6.65 -6.77
N GLN A 411 8.07 5.47 -6.40
CA GLN A 411 7.26 4.47 -5.71
C GLN A 411 8.11 3.60 -4.80
N ALA A 412 7.52 3.21 -3.67
CA ALA A 412 8.09 2.25 -2.74
C ALA A 412 7.80 0.80 -3.16
N TRP A 413 8.76 -0.08 -2.88
CA TRP A 413 8.73 -1.51 -3.20
C TRP A 413 9.16 -2.36 -1.99
N TYR A 414 8.83 -1.93 -0.78
CA TYR A 414 9.31 -2.55 0.46
C TYR A 414 10.85 -2.65 0.50
N GLN A 415 11.45 -3.82 0.74
CA GLN A 415 12.91 -3.99 0.71
C GLN A 415 13.48 -3.87 -0.72
N GLY A 416 12.66 -4.00 -1.77
CA GLY A 416 13.05 -3.61 -3.14
C GLY A 416 13.30 -2.11 -3.32
N GLY A 417 13.09 -1.32 -2.25
CA GLY A 417 13.51 0.06 -2.12
C GLY A 417 12.56 1.05 -2.78
N VAL A 418 13.15 2.02 -3.47
CA VAL A 418 12.48 3.10 -4.18
C VAL A 418 12.80 3.00 -5.66
N SER A 419 11.76 2.90 -6.49
CA SER A 419 11.87 2.94 -7.94
C SER A 419 11.35 4.27 -8.48
N VAL A 420 12.05 4.84 -9.46
CA VAL A 420 11.55 5.94 -10.28
C VAL A 420 11.34 5.41 -11.68
N TRP A 421 10.16 5.59 -12.25
CA TRP A 421 9.77 4.98 -13.52
C TRP A 421 8.92 5.90 -14.40
N ASP A 422 8.92 5.61 -15.69
CA ASP A 422 8.20 6.36 -16.73
C ASP A 422 7.11 5.49 -17.33
N PHE A 423 5.87 5.99 -17.30
CA PHE A 423 4.69 5.36 -17.89
C PHE A 423 3.95 6.29 -18.84
N THR A 424 4.67 7.28 -19.39
CA THR A 424 4.17 8.17 -20.44
C THR A 424 3.59 7.36 -21.60
N ASN A 425 4.18 6.22 -21.93
CA ASN A 425 3.58 5.21 -22.79
C ASN A 425 3.01 4.06 -21.93
N SER A 426 1.68 3.98 -21.83
CA SER A 426 0.97 2.98 -21.01
C SER A 426 1.26 1.53 -21.38
N SER A 427 1.82 1.26 -22.56
CA SER A 427 2.16 -0.10 -23.03
C SER A 427 3.63 -0.47 -22.85
N LYS A 428 4.48 0.48 -22.44
CA LYS A 428 5.94 0.30 -22.31
C LYS A 428 6.48 1.08 -21.11
N PRO A 429 5.99 0.82 -19.88
CA PRO A 429 6.56 1.43 -18.70
C PRO A 429 8.02 0.99 -18.52
N LYS A 430 8.84 1.84 -17.92
CA LYS A 430 10.25 1.53 -17.72
C LYS A 430 10.81 2.23 -16.49
N GLU A 431 11.57 1.50 -15.69
CA GLU A 431 12.38 2.07 -14.63
C GLU A 431 13.49 2.98 -15.17
N ILE A 432 13.71 4.11 -14.50
CA ILE A 432 14.64 5.16 -14.89
C ILE A 432 15.68 5.49 -13.82
N ALA A 433 15.39 5.21 -12.54
CA ALA A 433 16.33 5.28 -11.43
C ALA A 433 15.85 4.36 -10.30
N TYR A 434 16.75 3.97 -9.39
CA TYR A 434 16.38 3.25 -8.19
C TYR A 434 17.35 3.50 -7.03
N PHE A 435 16.85 3.32 -5.82
CA PHE A 435 17.62 3.28 -4.58
C PHE A 435 17.08 2.12 -3.75
N GLU A 436 17.94 1.24 -3.27
CA GLU A 436 17.54 0.16 -2.36
C GLU A 436 18.61 -0.07 -1.30
N ARG A 437 18.19 -0.75 -0.23
CA ARG A 437 19.06 -1.30 0.80
C ARG A 437 18.86 -2.80 0.70
N GLY A 438 19.95 -3.56 0.62
CA GLY A 438 19.88 -5.02 0.61
C GLY A 438 19.22 -5.57 1.89
N PRO A 439 19.14 -6.91 1.99
CA PRO A 439 18.29 -7.57 2.97
C PRO A 439 18.53 -7.10 4.40
N LEU A 440 17.46 -6.98 5.17
CA LEU A 440 17.56 -6.80 6.63
C LEU A 440 18.15 -8.03 7.33
N SER A 441 17.94 -9.21 6.76
CA SER A 441 18.41 -10.50 7.28
C SER A 441 18.61 -11.48 6.12
N THR A 442 19.66 -12.29 6.18
CA THR A 442 19.89 -13.39 5.24
C THR A 442 19.35 -14.73 5.75
N ASP A 443 18.82 -14.77 6.97
CA ASP A 443 18.46 -16.01 7.66
C ASP A 443 16.94 -16.19 7.81
N SER A 444 16.16 -15.12 7.69
CA SER A 444 14.71 -15.11 7.89
C SER A 444 14.09 -13.91 7.18
N ILE A 445 12.83 -14.05 6.73
CA ILE A 445 12.08 -12.87 6.27
C ILE A 445 11.80 -11.93 7.44
N VAL A 446 12.21 -10.68 7.27
CA VAL A 446 11.91 -9.57 8.18
C VAL A 446 11.21 -8.49 7.37
N THR A 447 9.97 -8.16 7.73
CA THR A 447 9.24 -7.09 7.04
C THR A 447 9.92 -5.75 7.25
N GLY A 448 10.23 -5.06 6.16
CA GLY A 448 10.80 -3.71 6.23
C GLY A 448 10.90 -3.05 4.86
N GLY A 449 11.83 -2.11 4.76
CA GLY A 449 12.02 -1.28 3.58
C GLY A 449 11.05 -0.10 3.53
N SER A 450 10.96 0.53 2.36
CA SER A 450 10.15 1.75 2.18
C SER A 450 8.66 1.43 2.24
N TRP A 451 7.91 2.05 3.18
CA TRP A 451 6.45 2.01 3.17
C TRP A 451 5.90 2.89 2.04
N SER A 452 6.25 4.16 2.03
CA SER A 452 5.91 5.07 0.93
C SER A 452 7.12 5.90 0.52
N ALA A 453 7.17 6.27 -0.76
CA ALA A 453 8.24 7.09 -1.33
C ALA A 453 7.67 8.16 -2.26
N TYR A 454 7.79 9.43 -1.87
CA TYR A 454 7.08 10.53 -2.50
C TYR A 454 7.98 11.69 -2.94
N TYR A 455 7.68 12.25 -4.11
CA TYR A 455 8.36 13.44 -4.60
C TYR A 455 7.75 14.70 -3.99
N TYR A 456 8.57 15.54 -3.34
CA TYR A 456 8.14 16.82 -2.81
C TYR A 456 9.23 17.88 -2.99
N ASN A 457 8.94 18.92 -3.77
CA ASN A 457 9.75 20.13 -3.92
C ASN A 457 11.25 19.89 -4.17
N GLY A 458 11.58 18.97 -5.09
CA GLY A 458 12.95 18.71 -5.54
C GLY A 458 13.64 17.48 -4.94
N TYR A 459 13.00 16.83 -3.97
CA TYR A 459 13.53 15.65 -3.27
C TYR A 459 12.50 14.55 -3.25
N ILE A 460 12.96 13.33 -3.02
CA ILE A 460 12.12 12.17 -2.73
C ILE A 460 12.27 11.87 -1.24
N TYR A 461 11.17 11.67 -0.54
CA TYR A 461 11.14 11.31 0.87
C TYR A 461 10.55 9.92 1.00
N SER A 462 11.25 9.04 1.72
CA SER A 462 10.78 7.69 2.00
C SER A 462 10.63 7.48 3.50
N ASN A 463 9.53 6.85 3.91
CA ASN A 463 9.31 6.42 5.29
C ASN A 463 9.58 4.93 5.39
N ASP A 464 10.83 4.56 5.68
CA ASP A 464 11.24 3.17 5.84
C ASP A 464 10.68 2.63 7.17
N MET A 465 10.00 1.49 7.08
CA MET A 465 9.32 0.80 8.18
C MET A 465 10.23 0.51 9.38
N ALA A 466 11.47 0.11 9.09
CA ALA A 466 12.42 -0.41 10.06
C ALA A 466 13.53 0.60 10.36
N LYS A 467 14.05 1.30 9.35
CA LYS A 467 15.24 2.14 9.45
C LYS A 467 14.89 3.58 9.80
N GLY A 468 13.82 4.16 9.28
CA GLY A 468 13.44 5.55 9.55
C GLY A 468 13.15 6.39 8.31
N PHE A 469 13.44 7.68 8.37
CA PHE A 469 13.08 8.64 7.32
C PHE A 469 14.27 8.93 6.40
N ASP A 470 14.14 8.57 5.13
CA ASP A 470 15.16 8.77 4.11
C ASP A 470 14.81 9.97 3.21
N VAL A 471 15.85 10.74 2.85
CA VAL A 471 15.78 11.79 1.85
C VAL A 471 16.68 11.40 0.69
N LEU A 472 16.10 11.33 -0.50
CA LEU A 472 16.81 11.04 -1.74
C LEU A 472 16.74 12.25 -2.68
N GLN A 473 17.69 12.33 -3.58
CA GLN A 473 17.68 13.32 -4.66
C GLN A 473 17.97 12.63 -5.99
N ILE A 474 17.09 12.88 -6.96
CA ILE A 474 17.26 12.46 -8.35
C ILE A 474 17.78 13.62 -9.19
N ASP A 475 18.85 13.38 -9.95
CA ASP A 475 19.46 14.27 -10.93
C ASP A 475 19.34 13.61 -12.31
N ASP A 476 18.22 13.84 -12.98
CA ASP A 476 17.92 13.22 -14.28
C ASP A 476 17.13 14.19 -15.16
N ARG A 477 17.62 14.42 -16.39
CA ARG A 477 17.00 15.36 -17.35
C ARG A 477 15.50 15.13 -17.57
N ARG A 478 15.01 13.90 -17.41
CA ARG A 478 13.58 13.56 -17.52
C ARG A 478 12.77 14.11 -16.35
N THR A 479 13.36 14.18 -15.16
CA THR A 479 12.72 14.57 -13.89
C THR A 479 13.06 15.99 -13.44
N ASP A 480 14.21 16.54 -13.84
CA ASP A 480 14.70 17.86 -13.42
C ASP A 480 13.68 19.00 -13.58
N PRO A 481 12.81 19.04 -14.62
CA PRO A 481 11.78 20.07 -14.70
C PRO A 481 10.85 20.14 -13.50
N ALA A 482 10.64 19.03 -12.78
CA ALA A 482 9.78 18.99 -11.59
C ALA A 482 10.30 19.88 -10.45
N ARG A 483 11.61 20.20 -10.42
CA ARG A 483 12.21 21.10 -9.42
C ARG A 483 11.62 22.52 -9.47
N TRP A 484 11.01 22.90 -10.59
CA TRP A 484 10.35 24.19 -10.78
C TRP A 484 8.87 24.17 -10.37
N VAL A 485 8.33 23.01 -10.01
CA VAL A 485 6.98 22.85 -9.48
C VAL A 485 7.07 22.84 -7.96
N THR A 486 6.51 23.87 -7.33
CA THR A 486 6.44 23.96 -5.87
C THR A 486 5.03 23.68 -5.39
N MET A 487 4.89 22.64 -4.57
CA MET A 487 3.65 22.26 -3.90
C MET A 487 3.65 22.85 -2.50
N ARG A 488 2.55 23.49 -2.11
CA ARG A 488 2.36 24.01 -0.75
C ARG A 488 1.86 22.95 0.22
N GLU A 489 1.14 21.96 -0.28
CA GLU A 489 0.57 20.85 0.47
C GLU A 489 0.51 19.66 -0.48
N LEU A 490 0.79 18.46 0.02
CA LEU A 490 0.68 17.22 -0.73
C LEU A 490 0.25 16.10 0.22
N ASN A 491 -0.96 15.59 0.01
CA ASN A 491 -1.37 14.25 0.43
C ASN A 491 -1.49 13.46 -0.87
N VAL A 492 -0.77 12.36 -1.02
CA VAL A 492 -0.59 11.74 -2.35
C VAL A 492 -1.89 11.17 -2.90
N GLN A 493 -2.72 10.63 -2.01
CA GLN A 493 -4.06 10.13 -2.30
C GLN A 493 -5.05 11.27 -2.61
N THR A 494 -4.74 12.52 -2.25
CA THR A 494 -5.49 13.71 -2.68
C THR A 494 -4.65 14.49 -3.69
N GLN A 495 -4.60 13.99 -4.93
CA GLN A 495 -3.69 14.52 -5.94
C GLN A 495 -4.01 16.00 -6.26
N PRO A 496 -3.05 16.93 -6.10
CA PRO A 496 -3.27 18.32 -6.43
C PRO A 496 -3.28 18.53 -7.96
N ASP A 497 -3.65 19.73 -8.40
CA ASP A 497 -3.22 20.20 -9.72
C ASP A 497 -1.77 20.69 -9.61
N TYR A 498 -0.85 19.97 -10.24
CA TYR A 498 0.57 20.26 -10.14
C TYR A 498 1.03 21.41 -11.06
N PHE A 499 0.18 21.87 -11.99
CA PHE A 499 0.57 22.89 -12.98
C PHE A 499 -0.25 24.18 -12.92
N GLY A 500 -1.29 24.23 -12.06
CA GLY A 500 -2.02 25.45 -11.73
C GLY A 500 -3.32 25.64 -12.50
#